data_AF-A0A1F5A054-F1
#
_entry.id   AF-A0A1F5A054-F1
#
_cell.length_a   1.000
_cell.length_b   1.000
_cell.length_c   1.000
_cell.angle_alpha   90.00
_cell.angle_beta   90.00
_cell.angle_gamma   90.00
#
_symmetry.space_group_name_H-M   'P 1'
#
loop_
_entity.id
_entity.type
_entity.pdbx_description
1 polymer ?
#
loop_
_entity_poly.entity_id
_entity_poly.type
_entity_poly.pdbx_seq_one_letter_code
_entity_poly.pdbx_strand_id
1 'polypeptide(L)'
;MPRLILVLAIIGAVLPASDGSLRAAQAPGGSRLRDVLPAEGLIASSVARIRDQTALDAYYYLADERVLGLDGKADAVFARYRAGGGEALVLVVSYPTEAVAAEVYGRFGRDFFPGGIDPKSVRVVKELESGDFAGSARARSILVVVLEAPDRRSCEELLRRLEERALALL
;
A
#
# COMPACT_ATOMS: atom_id res chain seq x y z
N MET A 1 -2.48 -6.83 -50.96
CA MET A 1 -2.38 -5.39 -50.65
C MET A 1 -3.59 -4.72 -51.31
N PRO A 2 -4.31 -3.78 -50.65
CA PRO A 2 -3.84 -2.57 -49.95
C PRO A 2 -4.22 -2.59 -48.45
N ARG A 3 -3.50 -2.01 -47.47
CA ARG A 3 -2.99 -0.65 -47.23
C ARG A 3 -4.10 0.41 -47.17
N LEU A 4 -4.65 0.62 -45.97
CA LEU A 4 -5.33 1.87 -45.61
C LEU A 4 -4.44 2.62 -44.61
N ILE A 5 -3.82 3.67 -45.15
CA ILE A 5 -3.19 4.77 -44.43
C ILE A 5 -4.32 5.76 -44.16
N LEU A 6 -4.45 6.27 -42.93
CA LEU A 6 -5.10 7.56 -42.70
C LEU A 6 -4.13 8.49 -41.99
N VAL A 7 -3.91 9.63 -42.64
CA VAL A 7 -2.99 10.71 -42.32
C VAL A 7 -3.63 11.69 -41.32
N LEU A 8 -2.78 12.16 -40.41
CA LEU A 8 -2.70 13.45 -39.68
C LEU A 8 -3.75 14.56 -39.95
N ALA A 9 -4.12 15.27 -38.87
CA ALA A 9 -4.19 16.73 -38.88
C ALA A 9 -3.96 17.32 -37.47
N ILE A 10 -3.03 18.27 -37.38
CA ILE A 10 -2.58 19.02 -36.20
C ILE A 10 -3.20 20.42 -36.27
N ILE A 11 -3.81 20.91 -35.19
CA ILE A 11 -3.92 22.34 -34.79
C ILE A 11 -4.11 22.32 -33.25
N GLY A 12 -3.35 22.94 -32.35
CA GLY A 12 -2.57 24.18 -32.41
C GLY A 12 -3.21 25.18 -31.46
N ALA A 13 -2.82 25.19 -30.17
CA ALA A 13 -3.08 26.31 -29.25
C ALA A 13 -2.02 26.33 -28.14
N VAL A 14 -1.03 27.21 -28.30
CA VAL A 14 -0.13 27.65 -27.23
C VAL A 14 -0.81 28.83 -26.52
N LEU A 15 -0.96 28.73 -25.21
CA LEU A 15 -1.18 29.87 -24.31
C LEU A 15 -0.09 29.86 -23.23
N PRO A 16 0.55 31.00 -22.91
CA PRO A 16 1.52 31.09 -21.83
C PRO A 16 0.82 31.45 -20.53
N ALA A 17 1.13 30.71 -19.45
CA ALA A 17 0.82 31.14 -18.09
C ALA A 17 1.89 30.60 -17.12
N SER A 18 2.84 31.47 -16.86
CA SER A 18 3.43 31.85 -15.57
C SER A 18 3.54 30.80 -14.46
N ASP A 19 4.80 30.63 -14.03
CA ASP A 19 5.26 30.39 -12.66
C ASP A 19 4.33 29.64 -11.71
N GLY A 20 4.56 28.34 -11.67
CA GLY A 20 4.29 27.52 -10.50
C GLY A 20 5.40 26.49 -10.43
N SER A 21 6.54 26.86 -9.85
CA SER A 21 7.51 25.90 -9.32
C SER A 21 6.86 25.10 -8.19
N LEU A 22 5.93 24.22 -8.53
CA LEU A 22 5.72 22.99 -7.80
C LEU A 22 6.67 21.99 -8.46
N ARG A 23 7.92 22.05 -8.01
CA ARG A 23 8.61 20.80 -7.68
C ARG A 23 7.60 20.05 -6.81
N ALA A 24 6.76 19.23 -7.45
CA ALA A 24 6.18 18.08 -6.80
C ALA A 24 7.40 17.42 -6.18
N ALA A 25 7.55 17.58 -4.88
CA ALA A 25 8.52 16.86 -4.12
C ALA A 25 8.25 15.42 -4.49
N GLN A 26 9.06 14.88 -5.40
CA GLN A 26 9.16 13.45 -5.58
C GLN A 26 9.57 13.00 -4.19
N ALA A 27 8.60 12.50 -3.42
CA ALA A 27 8.84 11.97 -2.10
C ALA A 27 10.02 10.99 -2.28
N PRO A 28 11.18 11.23 -1.64
CA PRO A 28 12.39 10.45 -1.91
C PRO A 28 12.28 8.94 -1.56
N GLY A 29 11.11 8.47 -1.12
CA GLY A 29 10.90 7.17 -0.51
C GLY A 29 10.48 6.03 -1.44
N GLY A 30 10.03 6.29 -2.67
CA GLY A 30 9.33 5.26 -3.45
C GLY A 30 10.14 4.07 -3.95
N SER A 31 11.46 4.21 -4.12
CA SER A 31 12.30 3.03 -4.41
C SER A 31 12.66 2.27 -3.13
N ARG A 32 12.83 2.99 -2.02
CA ARG A 32 13.21 2.44 -0.72
C ARG A 32 12.09 1.67 -0.04
N LEU A 33 10.84 2.01 -0.32
CA LEU A 33 9.69 1.32 0.30
C LEU A 33 9.61 -0.16 -0.09
N ARG A 34 10.17 -0.55 -1.24
CA ARG A 34 10.29 -1.96 -1.65
C ARG A 34 11.26 -2.74 -0.77
N ASP A 35 12.24 -2.08 -0.14
CA ASP A 35 13.24 -2.73 0.71
C ASP A 35 12.65 -3.20 2.05
N VAL A 36 11.43 -2.71 2.39
CA VAL A 36 10.62 -3.21 3.50
C VAL A 36 10.17 -4.65 3.26
N LEU A 37 9.97 -5.04 1.99
CA LEU A 37 9.50 -6.37 1.62
C LEU A 37 10.61 -7.41 1.86
N PRO A 38 10.46 -8.32 2.84
CA PRO A 38 11.46 -9.35 3.04
C PRO A 38 11.43 -10.39 1.90
N ALA A 39 12.60 -10.94 1.54
CA ALA A 39 12.69 -11.81 0.37
C ALA A 39 12.03 -13.18 0.55
N GLU A 40 12.00 -13.69 1.78
CA GLU A 40 11.50 -15.04 2.06
C GLU A 40 9.98 -15.09 1.90
N GLY A 41 9.51 -15.91 0.96
CA GLY A 41 8.11 -16.08 0.60
C GLY A 41 7.61 -15.09 -0.46
N LEU A 42 8.35 -14.03 -0.78
CA LEU A 42 7.93 -13.00 -1.73
C LEU A 42 7.77 -13.56 -3.15
N ILE A 43 6.60 -13.33 -3.76
CA ILE A 43 6.38 -13.58 -5.18
C ILE A 43 6.86 -12.35 -5.95
N ALA A 44 8.13 -12.33 -6.37
CA ALA A 44 8.77 -11.13 -6.91
C ALA A 44 8.03 -10.46 -8.08
N SER A 45 7.34 -11.22 -8.93
CA SER A 45 6.55 -10.70 -10.05
C SER A 45 5.27 -9.98 -9.64
N SER A 46 4.86 -10.07 -8.37
CA SER A 46 3.64 -9.42 -7.85
C SER A 46 3.88 -8.02 -7.30
N VAL A 47 5.15 -7.57 -7.21
CA VAL A 47 5.50 -6.29 -6.58
C VAL A 47 5.04 -5.13 -7.45
N ALA A 48 4.06 -4.37 -6.96
CA ALA A 48 3.51 -3.20 -7.63
C ALA A 48 3.64 -1.95 -6.77
N ARG A 49 3.89 -0.80 -7.39
CA ARG A 49 3.82 0.50 -6.72
C ARG A 49 2.41 1.05 -6.87
N ILE A 50 1.83 1.48 -5.77
CA ILE A 50 0.46 1.98 -5.68
C ILE A 50 0.53 3.46 -5.30
N ARG A 51 -0.11 4.34 -6.10
CA ARG A 51 -0.07 5.80 -5.91
C ARG A 51 -1.42 6.44 -5.62
N ASP A 52 -2.49 5.69 -5.81
CA ASP A 52 -3.87 6.12 -5.64
C ASP A 52 -4.77 4.89 -5.44
N GLN A 53 -6.02 5.13 -5.07
CA GLN A 53 -7.01 4.07 -4.84
C GLN A 53 -7.28 3.25 -6.11
N THR A 54 -7.38 3.92 -7.27
CA THR A 54 -7.60 3.25 -8.56
C THR A 54 -6.51 2.22 -8.87
N ALA A 55 -5.24 2.57 -8.60
CA ALA A 55 -4.13 1.66 -8.75
C ALA A 55 -4.22 0.48 -7.78
N LEU A 56 -4.71 0.68 -6.55
CA LEU A 56 -4.91 -0.40 -5.58
C LEU A 56 -6.01 -1.36 -6.05
N ASP A 57 -7.16 -0.82 -6.46
CA ASP A 57 -8.34 -1.60 -6.86
C ASP A 57 -8.08 -2.48 -8.09
N ALA A 58 -7.09 -2.13 -8.93
CA ALA A 58 -6.62 -2.97 -10.03
C ALA A 58 -5.94 -4.28 -9.58
N TYR A 59 -5.43 -4.34 -8.33
CA TYR A 59 -4.83 -5.53 -7.73
C TYR A 59 -5.70 -6.14 -6.63
N TYR A 60 -6.32 -5.30 -5.80
CA TYR A 60 -7.08 -5.73 -4.64
C TYR A 60 -8.05 -4.65 -4.17
N TYR A 61 -9.34 -4.99 -4.10
CA TYR A 61 -10.35 -4.13 -3.48
C TYR A 61 -10.34 -4.32 -1.96
N LEU A 62 -9.80 -3.34 -1.23
CA LEU A 62 -9.59 -3.45 0.22
C LEU A 62 -10.82 -3.04 1.04
N ALA A 63 -11.45 -1.91 0.68
CA ALA A 63 -12.60 -1.32 1.36
C ALA A 63 -13.20 -0.24 0.47
N ASP A 64 -14.36 0.29 0.87
CA ASP A 64 -14.96 1.49 0.26
C ASP A 64 -13.97 2.69 0.28
N GLU A 65 -14.16 3.64 -0.62
CA GLU A 65 -13.08 4.51 -1.12
C GLU A 65 -12.30 5.25 0.00
N ARG A 66 -10.97 5.16 -0.06
CA ARG A 66 -9.95 5.98 0.66
C ARG A 66 -9.51 5.53 2.05
N VAL A 67 -9.75 4.28 2.46
CA VAL A 67 -9.36 3.83 3.82
C VAL A 67 -7.86 4.04 4.11
N LEU A 68 -6.98 3.89 3.10
CA LEU A 68 -5.53 4.09 3.21
C LEU A 68 -5.02 5.50 2.86
N GLY A 69 -5.89 6.39 2.38
CA GLY A 69 -5.53 7.79 2.08
C GLY A 69 -4.42 7.95 1.03
N LEU A 70 -4.46 7.17 -0.06
CA LEU A 70 -3.38 7.07 -1.04
C LEU A 70 -3.28 8.27 -2.01
N ASP A 71 -4.29 9.14 -2.10
CA ASP A 71 -4.51 10.19 -3.11
C ASP A 71 -3.34 11.19 -3.36
N GLY A 72 -2.22 10.72 -3.91
CA GLY A 72 -1.02 11.49 -4.21
C GLY A 72 -0.20 11.96 -3.01
N LYS A 73 -0.62 11.62 -1.78
CA LYS A 73 0.02 12.06 -0.52
C LYS A 73 0.80 10.95 0.18
N ALA A 74 0.61 9.71 -0.22
CA ALA A 74 1.29 8.55 0.34
C ALA A 74 1.93 7.73 -0.78
N ASP A 75 3.00 7.03 -0.45
CA ASP A 75 3.64 6.08 -1.35
C ASP A 75 3.34 4.68 -0.86
N ALA A 76 2.93 3.78 -1.75
CA ALA A 76 2.57 2.43 -1.35
C ALA A 76 3.19 1.37 -2.26
N VAL A 77 3.44 0.20 -1.68
CA VAL A 77 3.85 -1.00 -2.39
C VAL A 77 2.90 -2.14 -2.02
N PHE A 78 2.45 -2.86 -3.03
CA PHE A 78 1.68 -4.09 -2.93
C PHE A 78 2.55 -5.29 -3.31
N ALA A 79 2.37 -6.42 -2.64
CA ALA A 79 3.01 -7.67 -3.00
C ALA A 79 2.21 -8.89 -2.51
N ARG A 80 2.41 -10.03 -3.16
CA ARG A 80 1.94 -11.35 -2.73
C ARG A 80 3.08 -12.16 -2.12
N TYR A 81 2.76 -12.90 -1.07
CA TYR A 81 3.68 -13.82 -0.39
C TYR A 81 3.11 -15.22 -0.38
N ARG A 82 3.96 -16.24 -0.51
CA ARG A 82 3.68 -17.59 -0.03
C ARG A 82 3.92 -17.61 1.47
N ALA A 83 2.88 -17.89 2.26
CA ALA A 83 2.93 -17.89 3.71
C ALA A 83 2.10 -19.07 4.24
N GLY A 84 2.69 -19.86 5.15
CA GLY A 84 2.05 -21.09 5.63
C GLY A 84 1.74 -22.05 4.48
N GLY A 85 0.50 -22.54 4.45
CA GLY A 85 -0.02 -23.42 3.38
C GLY A 85 -0.63 -22.71 2.18
N GLY A 86 -0.58 -21.37 2.12
CA GLY A 86 -1.28 -20.56 1.12
C GLY A 86 -0.53 -19.30 0.73
N GLU A 87 -1.29 -18.27 0.36
CA GLU A 87 -0.75 -16.96 0.04
C GLU A 87 -1.25 -15.91 1.04
N ALA A 88 -0.53 -14.79 1.11
CA ALA A 88 -0.95 -13.59 1.82
C ALA A 88 -0.68 -12.37 0.94
N LEU A 89 -1.49 -11.33 1.10
CA LEU A 89 -1.29 -10.04 0.44
C LEU A 89 -0.65 -9.08 1.42
N VAL A 90 0.24 -8.23 0.92
CA VAL A 90 0.95 -7.24 1.71
C VAL A 90 0.78 -5.87 1.08
N LEU A 91 0.43 -4.89 1.92
CA LEU A 91 0.49 -3.47 1.62
C LEU A 91 1.44 -2.79 2.59
N VAL A 92 2.38 -2.02 2.05
CA VAL A 92 3.26 -1.14 2.83
C VAL A 92 3.02 0.28 2.34
N VAL A 93 2.66 1.19 3.25
CA VAL A 93 2.30 2.57 2.93
C VAL A 93 3.15 3.53 3.75
N SER A 94 3.85 4.44 3.08
CA SER A 94 4.62 5.52 3.71
C SER A 94 3.84 6.83 3.65
N TYR A 95 3.66 7.46 4.80
CA TYR A 95 3.01 8.77 4.94
C TYR A 95 4.04 9.89 5.19
N PRO A 96 3.66 11.16 4.93
CA PRO A 96 4.57 12.29 5.14
C PRO A 96 5.01 12.49 6.59
N THR A 97 4.16 12.12 7.56
CA THR A 97 4.44 12.26 8.99
C THR A 97 3.86 11.08 9.78
N GLU A 98 4.42 10.86 10.98
CA GLU A 98 3.88 9.86 11.92
C GLU A 98 2.44 10.18 12.34
N ALA A 99 2.08 11.46 12.48
CA ALA A 99 0.72 11.87 12.83
C ALA A 99 -0.30 11.43 11.76
N VAL A 100 0.04 11.59 10.47
CA VAL A 100 -0.82 11.14 9.37
C VAL A 100 -0.95 9.61 9.39
N ALA A 101 0.16 8.89 9.59
CA ALA A 101 0.11 7.43 9.69
C ALA A 101 -0.74 6.95 10.87
N ALA A 102 -0.68 7.63 12.02
CA ALA A 102 -1.49 7.31 13.19
C ALA A 102 -2.98 7.55 12.96
N GLU A 103 -3.34 8.66 12.31
CA GLU A 103 -4.73 8.96 11.94
C GLU A 103 -5.29 7.89 10.99
N VAL A 104 -4.55 7.57 9.93
CA VAL A 104 -4.96 6.57 8.94
C VAL A 104 -5.04 5.18 9.56
N TYR A 105 -4.06 4.78 10.38
CA TYR A 105 -4.09 3.51 11.10
C TYR A 105 -5.32 3.39 12.02
N GLY A 106 -5.66 4.47 12.74
CA GLY A 106 -6.85 4.49 13.60
C GLY A 106 -8.15 4.36 12.80
N ARG A 107 -8.26 5.02 11.64
CA ARG A 107 -9.42 4.88 10.75
C ARG A 107 -9.50 3.47 10.14
N PHE A 108 -8.42 3.01 9.52
CA PHE A 108 -8.31 1.65 8.97
C PHE A 108 -8.66 0.60 10.03
N GLY A 109 -8.15 0.77 11.24
CA GLY A 109 -8.44 -0.07 12.39
C GLY A 109 -9.93 -0.22 12.71
N ARG A 110 -10.69 0.88 12.64
CA ARG A 110 -12.13 0.90 12.91
C ARG A 110 -12.93 0.32 11.75
N ASP A 111 -12.53 0.62 10.52
CA ASP A 111 -13.35 0.35 9.33
C ASP A 111 -13.07 -1.06 8.78
N PHE A 112 -11.86 -1.58 8.96
CA PHE A 112 -11.43 -2.87 8.39
C PHE A 112 -11.54 -4.05 9.36
N PHE A 113 -11.23 -3.85 10.65
CA PHE A 113 -11.20 -4.95 11.60
C PHE A 113 -12.53 -5.12 12.36
N PRO A 114 -13.08 -6.35 12.44
CA PRO A 114 -14.28 -6.62 13.24
C PRO A 114 -14.09 -6.19 14.70
N GLY A 115 -15.00 -5.35 15.20
CA GLY A 115 -14.93 -4.78 16.55
C GLY A 115 -13.84 -3.70 16.75
N GLY A 116 -13.26 -3.18 15.67
CA GLY A 116 -12.24 -2.13 15.69
C GLY A 116 -10.90 -2.56 16.28
N ILE A 117 -10.03 -1.60 16.58
CA ILE A 117 -8.76 -1.82 17.29
C ILE A 117 -8.64 -0.88 18.48
N ASP A 118 -7.83 -1.27 19.47
CA ASP A 118 -7.40 -0.33 20.51
C ASP A 118 -6.55 0.78 19.86
N PRO A 119 -6.95 2.07 19.96
CA PRO A 119 -6.19 3.18 19.40
C PRO A 119 -4.77 3.32 19.97
N LYS A 120 -4.48 2.72 21.12
CA LYS A 120 -3.12 2.67 21.70
C LYS A 120 -2.27 1.53 21.14
N SER A 121 -2.89 0.52 20.54
CA SER A 121 -2.13 -0.60 19.98
C SER A 121 -1.46 -0.19 18.69
N VAL A 122 -0.16 -0.43 18.58
CA VAL A 122 0.59 -0.20 17.32
C VAL A 122 0.52 -1.38 16.37
N ARG A 123 -0.05 -2.51 16.81
CA ARG A 123 -0.15 -3.75 16.05
C ARG A 123 -1.45 -4.51 16.36
N VAL A 124 -2.02 -5.17 15.37
CA VAL A 124 -3.19 -6.05 15.53
C VAL A 124 -3.09 -7.24 14.60
N VAL A 125 -3.62 -8.39 15.02
CA VAL A 125 -3.91 -9.55 14.15
C VAL A 125 -5.26 -10.14 14.55
N LYS A 126 -6.17 -10.25 13.57
CA LYS A 126 -7.52 -10.78 13.74
C LYS A 126 -7.86 -11.74 12.60
N GLU A 127 -8.73 -12.69 12.93
CA GLU A 127 -9.43 -13.51 11.96
C GLU A 127 -10.57 -12.69 11.35
N LEU A 128 -10.76 -12.80 10.04
CA LEU A 128 -11.86 -12.17 9.31
C LEU A 128 -13.05 -13.14 9.18
N GLU A 129 -14.19 -12.64 8.73
CA GLU A 129 -15.40 -13.46 8.56
C GLU A 129 -15.23 -14.60 7.54
N SER A 130 -14.31 -14.45 6.60
CA SER A 130 -13.91 -15.47 5.62
C SER A 130 -13.02 -16.59 6.20
N GLY A 131 -12.54 -16.47 7.43
CA GLY A 131 -11.69 -17.44 8.13
C GLY A 131 -10.18 -17.28 7.88
N ASP A 132 -9.78 -16.35 7.03
CA ASP A 132 -8.40 -15.91 6.87
C ASP A 132 -7.99 -14.89 7.95
N PHE A 133 -6.69 -14.63 8.06
CA PHE A 133 -6.12 -13.71 9.03
C PHE A 133 -5.60 -12.45 8.37
N ALA A 134 -5.99 -11.31 8.94
CA ALA A 134 -5.43 -10.02 8.61
C ALA A 134 -4.71 -9.41 9.81
N GLY A 135 -3.69 -8.63 9.51
CA GLY A 135 -2.90 -7.94 10.52
C GLY A 135 -2.42 -6.60 10.01
N SER A 136 -2.21 -5.67 10.93
CA SER A 136 -1.59 -4.40 10.60
C SER A 136 -0.68 -3.93 11.73
N ALA A 137 0.33 -3.16 11.34
CA ALA A 137 1.30 -2.58 12.27
C ALA A 137 1.70 -1.19 11.79
N ARG A 138 1.85 -0.27 12.73
CA ARG A 138 2.32 1.10 12.47
C ARG A 138 3.74 1.27 12.98
N ALA A 139 4.69 1.41 12.05
CA ALA A 139 6.08 1.76 12.30
C ALA A 139 6.29 3.25 12.03
N ARG A 140 6.04 4.10 13.05
CA ARG A 140 6.06 5.58 12.95
C ARG A 140 5.19 6.08 11.77
N SER A 141 5.81 6.54 10.68
CA SER A 141 5.16 7.06 9.47
C SER A 141 4.85 6.00 8.41
N ILE A 142 5.17 4.73 8.66
CA ILE A 142 4.87 3.60 7.77
C ILE A 142 3.78 2.73 8.38
N LEU A 143 2.77 2.40 7.57
CA LEU A 143 1.75 1.41 7.86
C LEU A 143 2.03 0.15 7.06
N VAL A 144 2.02 -1.00 7.74
CA VAL A 144 2.09 -2.32 7.13
C VAL A 144 0.75 -3.01 7.34
N VAL A 145 0.23 -3.66 6.30
CA VAL A 145 -0.97 -4.48 6.34
C VAL A 145 -0.68 -5.83 5.68
N VAL A 146 -1.07 -6.91 6.34
CA VAL A 146 -1.09 -8.29 5.84
C VAL A 146 -2.55 -8.72 5.76
N LEU A 147 -2.95 -9.33 4.64
CA LEU A 147 -4.31 -9.77 4.36
C LEU A 147 -4.30 -11.22 3.87
N GLU A 148 -5.42 -11.91 4.04
CA GLU A 148 -5.66 -13.24 3.46
C GLU A 148 -4.66 -14.31 3.90
N ALA A 149 -3.94 -14.10 5.00
CA ALA A 149 -3.03 -15.10 5.50
C ALA A 149 -3.81 -16.34 5.96
N PRO A 150 -3.39 -17.56 5.57
CA PRO A 150 -4.18 -18.77 5.79
C PRO A 150 -4.25 -19.19 7.26
N ASP A 151 -3.36 -18.66 8.10
CA ASP A 151 -3.31 -18.96 9.52
C ASP A 151 -2.69 -17.80 10.31
N ARG A 152 -3.06 -17.72 11.59
CA ARG A 152 -2.60 -16.67 12.52
C ARG A 152 -1.07 -16.58 12.59
N ARG A 153 -0.38 -17.71 12.66
CA ARG A 153 1.08 -17.76 12.85
C ARG A 153 1.79 -17.16 11.65
N SER A 154 1.37 -17.53 10.45
CA SER A 154 1.90 -17.00 9.19
C SER A 154 1.66 -15.49 9.06
N CYS A 155 0.46 -15.03 9.44
CA CYS A 155 0.13 -13.60 9.49
C CYS A 155 1.05 -12.84 10.46
N GLU A 156 1.17 -13.32 11.70
CA GLU A 156 1.96 -12.69 12.76
C GLU A 156 3.44 -12.62 12.43
N GLU A 157 4.00 -13.68 11.85
CA GLU A 157 5.43 -13.73 11.49
C GLU A 157 5.74 -12.83 10.31
N LEU A 158 4.90 -12.83 9.27
CA LEU A 158 5.08 -11.95 8.12
C LEU A 158 4.95 -10.48 8.54
N LEU A 159 3.94 -10.15 9.35
CA LEU A 159 3.72 -8.80 9.87
C LEU A 159 4.91 -8.32 10.70
N ARG A 160 5.44 -9.16 11.60
CA ARG A 160 6.61 -8.84 12.44
C ARG A 160 7.83 -8.50 11.58
N ARG A 161 8.15 -9.31 10.57
CA ARG A 161 9.30 -9.10 9.67
C ARG A 161 9.17 -7.81 8.86
N LEU A 162 7.96 -7.51 8.39
CA LEU A 162 7.68 -6.27 7.66
C LEU A 162 7.81 -5.04 8.58
N GLU A 163 7.26 -5.11 9.80
CA GLU A 163 7.35 -4.06 10.81
C GLU A 163 8.81 -3.74 11.18
N GLU A 164 9.63 -4.77 11.43
CA GLU A 164 11.06 -4.62 11.73
C GLU A 164 11.83 -3.94 10.60
N ARG A 165 11.55 -4.31 9.35
CA ARG A 165 12.17 -3.66 8.18
C ARG A 165 11.66 -2.24 7.95
N ALA A 166 10.39 -1.98 8.23
CA ALA A 166 9.82 -0.63 8.15
C ALA A 166 10.48 0.30 9.17
N LEU A 167 10.71 -0.16 10.40
CA LEU A 167 11.45 0.58 11.42
C LEU A 167 12.91 0.81 11.02
N ALA A 168 13.56 -0.16 10.38
CA ALA A 168 14.94 -0.04 9.93
C ALA A 168 15.13 0.94 8.74
N LEU A 169 14.05 1.33 8.07
CA LEU A 169 14.08 2.26 6.93
C LEU A 169 14.04 3.75 7.36
N LEU A 170 13.64 4.02 8.62
CA LEU A 170 13.38 5.35 9.17
C LEU A 170 14.52 5.87 10.05
#